data_AF-A0A9Q3DX23-F1
#
_entry.id   AF-A0A9Q3DX23-F1
#
_cell.length_a   1.000
_cell.length_b   1.000
_cell.length_c   1.000
_cell.angle_alpha   90.00
_cell.angle_beta   90.00
_cell.angle_gamma   90.00
#
_symmetry.space_group_name_H-M   'P 1'
#
loop_
_entity.id
_entity.type
_entity.pdbx_description
1 polymer ?
#
loop_
_entity_poly.entity_id
_entity_poly.type
_entity_poly.pdbx_seq_one_letter_code
_entity_poly.pdbx_strand_id
1 'polypeptide(L)'
;MHTHQPKISLKKFNFGQQELLALGHKVSGLSLEIDQNKVAAVLKKPVPRNIKGIQSFLGFASYYRNHIKNFTNIASSLYKSSSKDVVFEVTKERRDAYERIKHELTNAPVLILPYFELPFKLYIDAA
;
A
#
# COMPACT_ATOMS: atom_id res chain seq x y z
N MET A 1 24.38 -25.51 7.46
CA MET A 1 23.21 -25.24 6.59
C MET A 1 22.87 -26.47 5.74
N HIS A 2 22.59 -27.61 6.38
CA HIS A 2 22.22 -28.86 5.69
C HIS A 2 20.86 -29.32 6.19
N THR A 3 19.80 -29.17 5.38
CA THR A 3 18.54 -29.98 5.37
C THR A 3 17.42 -29.43 4.47
N HIS A 4 17.65 -28.39 3.66
CA HIS A 4 16.69 -28.00 2.60
C HIS A 4 17.45 -27.77 1.29
N GLN A 5 16.91 -28.23 0.16
CA GLN A 5 17.38 -27.91 -1.20
C GLN A 5 16.50 -26.76 -1.76
N PRO A 6 16.76 -25.49 -1.40
CA PRO A 6 16.04 -24.38 -2.00
C PRO A 6 16.38 -24.30 -3.49
N LYS A 7 15.34 -24.32 -4.33
CA LYS A 7 15.48 -24.12 -5.78
C LYS A 7 15.34 -22.63 -6.10
N ILE A 8 16.30 -22.09 -6.85
CA ILE A 8 16.29 -20.70 -7.31
C ILE A 8 15.67 -20.65 -8.71
N SER A 9 14.78 -19.69 -8.94
CA SER A 9 14.26 -19.40 -10.28
C SER A 9 15.20 -18.43 -10.99
N LEU A 10 15.99 -18.92 -11.95
CA LEU A 10 16.91 -18.08 -12.73
C LEU A 10 16.19 -16.94 -13.48
N LYS A 11 14.93 -17.16 -13.90
CA LYS A 11 14.10 -16.13 -14.54
C LYS A 11 13.72 -14.96 -13.61
N LYS A 12 13.76 -15.17 -12.30
CA LYS A 12 13.44 -14.15 -11.28
C LYS A 12 14.69 -13.67 -10.55
N PHE A 13 15.86 -14.12 -10.99
CA PHE A 13 17.13 -13.80 -10.36
C PHE A 13 17.70 -12.50 -10.94
N ASN A 14 17.83 -11.50 -10.09
CA ASN A 14 18.38 -10.20 -10.45
C ASN A 14 19.66 -9.98 -9.64
N PHE A 15 20.80 -9.83 -10.32
CA PHE A 15 22.10 -9.65 -9.69
C PHE A 15 22.80 -8.40 -10.21
N GLY A 16 23.52 -7.70 -9.33
CA GLY A 16 24.27 -6.48 -9.67
C GLY A 16 23.42 -5.31 -10.16
N GLN A 17 22.13 -5.27 -9.83
CA GLN A 17 21.23 -4.19 -10.23
C GLN A 17 21.26 -3.04 -9.22
N GLN A 18 21.22 -1.80 -9.70
CA GLN A 18 21.05 -0.61 -8.86
C GLN A 18 19.63 -0.51 -8.30
N GLU A 19 18.64 -1.04 -9.04
CA GLU A 19 17.23 -1.02 -8.67
C GLU A 19 16.63 -2.43 -8.77
N LEU A 20 15.74 -2.77 -7.85
CA LEU A 20 15.08 -4.08 -7.80
C LEU A 20 13.59 -3.94 -7.50
N LEU A 21 12.75 -4.63 -8.26
CA LEU A 21 11.35 -4.84 -7.91
C LEU A 21 11.23 -6.05 -6.97
N ALA A 22 10.81 -5.81 -5.73
CA ALA A 22 10.63 -6.83 -4.72
C ALA A 22 9.40 -6.53 -3.86
N LEU A 23 8.55 -7.55 -3.64
CA LEU A 23 7.37 -7.46 -2.76
C LEU A 23 6.46 -6.24 -3.04
N GLY A 24 6.26 -5.90 -4.31
CA GLY A 24 5.42 -4.75 -4.69
C GLY A 24 6.05 -3.37 -4.47
N HIS A 25 7.35 -3.34 -4.18
CA HIS A 25 8.14 -2.12 -4.07
C HIS A 25 9.27 -2.10 -5.09
N LYS A 26 9.67 -0.89 -5.48
CA LYS A 26 10.93 -0.61 -6.17
C LYS A 26 11.93 -0.18 -5.12
N VAL A 27 13.02 -0.94 -4.98
CA VAL A 27 14.11 -0.69 -4.04
C VAL A 27 15.29 -0.15 -4.82
N SER A 28 15.80 1.04 -4.45
CA SER A 28 17.00 1.64 -5.07
C SER A 28 17.91 2.23 -4.00
N GLY A 29 19.03 1.55 -3.73
CA GLY A 29 19.90 1.89 -2.60
C GLY A 29 19.14 1.87 -1.27
N LEU A 30 18.92 3.06 -0.70
CA LEU A 30 18.18 3.26 0.56
C LEU A 30 16.72 3.69 0.34
N SER A 31 16.29 3.84 -0.91
CA SER A 31 14.93 4.24 -1.24
C SER A 31 14.01 3.03 -1.33
N LEU A 32 12.77 3.23 -0.87
CA LEU A 32 11.67 2.30 -0.98
C LEU A 32 10.48 3.04 -1.61
N GLU A 33 10.17 2.66 -2.83
CA GLU A 33 9.09 3.23 -3.64
C GLU A 33 8.00 2.18 -3.88
N ILE A 34 6.77 2.61 -4.09
CA ILE A 34 5.71 1.69 -4.53
C ILE A 34 5.96 1.30 -5.99
N ASP A 35 5.85 0.01 -6.31
CA ASP A 35 5.80 -0.42 -7.72
C ASP A 35 4.50 0.08 -8.35
N GLN A 36 4.61 1.16 -9.14
CA GLN A 36 3.47 1.80 -9.81
C GLN A 36 2.72 0.84 -10.74
N ASN A 37 3.35 -0.23 -11.24
CA ASN A 37 2.65 -1.25 -12.02
C ASN A 37 1.64 -2.04 -11.18
N LYS A 38 1.90 -2.21 -9.87
CA LYS A 38 0.96 -2.86 -8.93
C LYS A 38 -0.20 -1.94 -8.59
N VAL A 39 0.04 -0.64 -8.50
CA VAL A 39 -1.00 0.37 -8.24
C VAL A 39 -1.90 0.56 -9.46
N ALA A 40 -1.34 0.52 -10.67
CA ALA A 40 -2.10 0.67 -11.92
C ALA A 40 -3.28 -0.30 -12.05
N ALA A 41 -3.12 -1.54 -11.56
CA ALA A 41 -4.21 -2.52 -11.53
C ALA A 41 -5.38 -2.12 -10.62
N VAL A 42 -5.10 -1.39 -9.54
CA VAL A 42 -6.13 -0.89 -8.61
C VAL A 42 -6.75 0.40 -9.12
N LEU A 43 -5.99 1.26 -9.81
CA LEU A 43 -6.50 2.49 -10.41
C LEU A 43 -7.60 2.25 -11.45
N LYS A 44 -7.49 1.14 -12.19
CA LYS A 44 -8.45 0.75 -13.22
C LYS A 44 -9.73 0.11 -12.67
N LYS A 45 -9.77 -0.24 -11.38
CA LYS A 45 -10.96 -0.88 -10.82
C LYS A 45 -12.05 0.18 -10.58
N PRO A 46 -13.32 -0.12 -10.93
CA PRO A 46 -14.42 0.74 -10.54
C PRO A 46 -14.58 0.73 -9.02
N VAL A 47 -15.21 1.78 -8.48
CA VAL A 47 -15.60 1.84 -7.08
C VAL A 47 -16.37 0.56 -6.72
N PRO A 48 -15.88 -0.24 -5.76
CA PRO A 48 -16.48 -1.53 -5.48
C PRO A 48 -17.90 -1.36 -4.93
N ARG A 49 -18.79 -2.28 -5.31
CA ARG A 49 -20.24 -2.23 -5.01
C ARG A 49 -20.68 -3.24 -3.95
N ASN A 50 -19.72 -3.89 -3.28
CA ASN A 50 -19.98 -4.91 -2.27
C ASN A 50 -18.88 -4.95 -1.21
N ILE A 51 -19.22 -5.49 -0.04
CA ILE A 51 -18.33 -5.58 1.12
C ILE A 51 -17.00 -6.26 0.77
N LYS A 52 -17.03 -7.38 0.04
CA LYS A 52 -15.82 -8.14 -0.34
C LYS A 52 -14.85 -7.29 -1.17
N GLY A 53 -15.38 -6.48 -2.09
CA GLY A 53 -14.59 -5.57 -2.93
C GLY A 53 -13.92 -4.47 -2.12
N ILE A 54 -14.62 -3.92 -1.12
CA ILE A 54 -14.06 -2.89 -0.23
C ILE A 54 -13.00 -3.50 0.68
N GLN A 55 -13.25 -4.67 1.25
CA GLN A 55 -12.27 -5.37 2.08
C GLN A 55 -11.00 -5.73 1.29
N SER A 56 -11.16 -6.19 0.04
CA SER A 56 -10.01 -6.46 -0.84
C SER A 56 -9.21 -5.18 -1.15
N PHE A 57 -9.91 -4.07 -1.43
CA PHE A 57 -9.27 -2.77 -1.65
C PHE A 57 -8.55 -2.25 -0.39
N LEU A 58 -9.20 -2.30 0.77
CA LEU A 58 -8.62 -1.89 2.05
C LEU A 58 -7.41 -2.76 2.40
N GLY A 59 -7.46 -4.07 2.16
CA GLY A 59 -6.32 -4.97 2.33
C GLY A 59 -5.13 -4.51 1.49
N PHE A 60 -5.36 -4.25 0.20
CA PHE A 60 -4.32 -3.71 -0.70
C PHE A 60 -3.79 -2.35 -0.24
N ALA A 61 -4.66 -1.39 0.04
CA ALA A 61 -4.26 -0.04 0.42
C ALA A 61 -3.53 -0.02 1.77
N SER A 62 -3.93 -0.88 2.71
CA SER A 62 -3.29 -1.01 4.02
C SER A 62 -1.85 -1.50 3.94
N TYR A 63 -1.50 -2.29 2.91
CA TYR A 63 -0.13 -2.73 2.66
C TYR A 63 0.81 -1.54 2.40
N TYR A 64 0.31 -0.48 1.74
CA TYR A 64 1.07 0.73 1.42
C TYR A 64 0.76 1.91 2.35
N ARG A 65 0.12 1.67 3.51
CA ARG A 65 -0.34 2.74 4.41
C ARG A 65 0.76 3.72 4.84
N ASN A 66 2.02 3.27 4.90
CA ASN A 66 3.17 4.11 5.28
C ASN A 66 3.46 5.22 4.26
N HIS A 67 3.01 5.06 3.01
CA HIS A 67 3.14 6.08 1.97
C HIS A 67 1.97 7.05 1.95
N ILE A 68 0.91 6.80 2.73
CA ILE A 68 -0.33 7.59 2.71
C ILE A 68 -0.46 8.35 4.02
N LYS A 69 -0.32 9.68 3.96
CA LYS A 69 -0.52 10.53 5.14
C LYS A 69 -1.98 10.42 5.61
N ASN A 70 -2.17 10.26 6.92
CA ASN A 70 -3.49 10.17 7.56
C ASN A 70 -4.39 9.04 7.02
N PHE A 71 -3.79 7.92 6.59
CA PHE A 71 -4.50 6.77 6.01
C PHE A 71 -5.71 6.33 6.83
N THR A 72 -5.56 6.22 8.16
CA THR A 72 -6.61 5.78 9.08
C THR A 72 -7.84 6.69 9.02
N ASN A 73 -7.63 8.00 8.93
CA ASN A 73 -8.71 8.99 8.91
C ASN A 73 -9.49 8.89 7.59
N ILE A 74 -8.76 8.79 6.48
CA ILE A 74 -9.36 8.65 5.14
C ILE A 74 -10.10 7.32 5.02
N ALA A 75 -9.50 6.22 5.46
CA ALA A 75 -10.07 4.88 5.35
C ALA A 75 -11.19 4.59 6.37
N SER A 76 -11.39 5.45 7.38
CA SER A 76 -12.36 5.23 8.46
C SER A 76 -13.78 5.01 7.96
N SER A 77 -14.25 5.81 7.00
CA SER A 77 -15.58 5.71 6.39
C SER A 77 -15.76 4.41 5.60
N LEU A 78 -14.68 3.92 4.99
CA LEU A 78 -14.63 2.65 4.26
C LEU A 78 -14.65 1.45 5.22
N TYR A 79 -13.88 1.48 6.32
CA TYR A 79 -13.88 0.42 7.33
C TYR A 79 -15.27 0.24 7.95
N LYS A 80 -15.95 1.34 8.31
CA LYS A 80 -17.33 1.33 8.82
C LYS A 80 -18.29 0.64 7.84
N SER A 81 -18.08 0.82 6.53
CA SER A 81 -18.91 0.19 5.48
C SER A 81 -18.58 -1.27 5.19
N SER A 82 -17.45 -1.77 5.70
CA SER A 82 -16.96 -3.13 5.46
C SER A 82 -17.37 -4.13 6.55
N SER A 83 -18.07 -3.66 7.59
CA SER A 83 -18.56 -4.51 8.67
C SER A 83 -19.72 -5.39 8.19
N LYS A 84 -19.86 -6.57 8.79
CA LYS A 84 -20.92 -7.53 8.44
C LYS A 84 -22.32 -7.03 8.80
N ASP A 85 -22.40 -6.13 9.78
CA ASP A 85 -23.67 -5.64 10.35
C ASP A 85 -24.20 -4.38 9.66
N VAL A 86 -23.53 -3.90 8.61
CA VAL A 86 -23.85 -2.64 7.93
C VAL A 86 -24.21 -2.91 6.47
N VAL A 87 -25.34 -2.35 6.02
CA VAL A 87 -25.70 -2.36 4.59
C VAL A 87 -24.65 -1.57 3.81
N PHE A 88 -24.03 -2.23 2.85
CA PHE A 88 -23.03 -1.59 2.01
C PHE A 88 -23.70 -0.60 1.05
N GLU A 89 -23.37 0.68 1.22
CA GLU A 89 -23.86 1.77 0.37
C GLU A 89 -22.70 2.64 -0.11
N VAL A 90 -22.73 3.05 -1.38
CA VAL A 90 -21.73 3.97 -1.93
C VAL A 90 -22.20 5.41 -1.71
N THR A 91 -21.95 5.93 -0.51
CA THR A 91 -22.17 7.35 -0.19
C THR A 91 -21.12 8.23 -0.86
N LYS A 92 -21.39 9.54 -0.97
CA LYS A 92 -20.41 10.51 -1.47
C LYS A 92 -19.11 10.47 -0.66
N GLU A 93 -19.22 10.45 0.68
CA GLU A 93 -18.07 10.35 1.59
C GLU A 93 -17.20 9.12 1.32
N ARG A 94 -17.81 7.94 1.13
CA ARG A 94 -17.09 6.70 0.84
C ARG A 94 -16.43 6.72 -0.54
N ARG A 95 -17.08 7.32 -1.53
CA ARG A 95 -16.50 7.53 -2.87
C ARG A 95 -15.30 8.47 -2.80
N ASP A 96 -15.43 9.58 -2.09
CA ASP A 96 -14.36 10.57 -1.93
C ASP A 96 -13.16 9.95 -1.20
N ALA A 97 -13.40 9.15 -0.16
CA ALA A 97 -12.35 8.39 0.53
C ALA A 97 -11.64 7.38 -0.39
N TYR A 98 -12.41 6.64 -1.21
CA TYR A 98 -11.87 5.68 -2.17
C TYR A 98 -10.97 6.35 -3.22
N GLU A 99 -11.44 7.44 -3.83
CA GLU A 99 -10.65 8.19 -4.81
C GLU A 99 -9.46 8.90 -4.16
N ARG A 100 -9.58 9.38 -2.92
CA ARG A 100 -8.45 9.95 -2.20
C ARG A 100 -7.34 8.92 -1.98
N ILE A 101 -7.67 7.71 -1.53
CA ILE A 101 -6.67 6.65 -1.34
C ILE A 101 -6.00 6.29 -2.68
N LYS A 102 -6.75 6.20 -3.78
CA LYS A 102 -6.18 5.98 -5.13
C LYS A 102 -5.20 7.09 -5.52
N HIS A 103 -5.57 8.34 -5.27
CA HIS A 103 -4.72 9.49 -5.55
C HIS A 103 -3.42 9.44 -4.75
N GLU A 104 -3.49 9.14 -3.45
CA GLU A 104 -2.30 9.04 -2.58
C GLU A 104 -1.37 7.89 -2.99
N LEU A 105 -1.92 6.73 -3.38
CA LEU A 105 -1.12 5.61 -3.89
C LEU A 105 -0.37 5.94 -5.18
N THR A 106 -0.91 6.82 -6.02
CA THR A 106 -0.30 7.23 -7.30
C THR A 106 0.79 8.28 -7.07
N ASN A 107 0.60 9.16 -6.08
CA ASN A 107 1.51 10.25 -5.75
C ASN A 107 2.34 9.95 -4.49
N ALA A 108 2.46 8.67 -4.15
CA ALA A 108 3.13 8.22 -2.95
C ALA A 108 4.58 8.70 -2.92
N PRO A 109 5.04 9.32 -1.84
CA PRO A 109 6.42 9.73 -1.70
C PRO A 109 7.34 8.50 -1.59
N VAL A 110 8.60 8.71 -1.99
CA VAL A 110 9.69 7.79 -1.75
C VAL A 110 9.98 7.74 -0.26
N LEU A 111 10.01 6.55 0.32
CA LEU A 111 10.45 6.35 1.71
C LEU A 111 11.94 6.05 1.73
N ILE A 112 12.65 6.64 2.69
CA ILE A 112 14.07 6.35 2.92
C ILE A 112 14.16 5.35 4.06
N LEU A 113 14.99 4.32 3.89
CA LEU A 113 15.27 3.35 4.94
C LEU A 113 15.91 4.05 6.15
N PRO A 114 15.53 3.63 7.36
CA PRO A 114 16.01 4.27 8.59
C PRO A 114 17.53 4.17 8.70
N TYR A 115 18.18 5.30 8.96
CA TYR A 115 19.58 5.36 9.38
C TYR A 115 19.64 5.24 10.90
N PHE A 116 19.94 4.05 11.40
CA PHE A 116 19.93 3.74 12.83
C PHE A 116 21.02 4.45 13.64
N GLU A 117 22.02 5.04 12.98
CA GLU A 117 23.07 5.83 13.60
C GLU A 117 22.64 7.27 13.92
N LEU A 118 21.50 7.72 13.40
CA LEU A 118 20.98 9.08 13.59
C LEU A 118 19.76 9.08 14.53
N PRO A 119 19.54 10.16 15.30
CA PRO A 119 18.35 10.28 16.14
C PRO A 119 17.08 10.40 15.27
N PHE A 120 16.04 9.64 15.63
CA PHE A 120 14.74 9.70 14.99
C PHE A 120 13.90 10.86 15.53
N LYS A 121 13.15 11.54 14.65
CA LYS A 121 12.16 12.55 15.02
C LYS A 121 10.75 12.03 14.75
N LEU A 122 9.92 11.98 15.78
CA LEU A 122 8.51 11.59 15.69
C LEU A 122 7.64 12.84 15.79
N TYR A 123 6.88 13.12 14.74
CA TYR A 123 5.85 14.17 14.74
C TYR A 123 4.49 13.50 14.91
N ILE A 124 3.75 13.86 15.96
CA ILE A 124 2.43 13.32 16.26
C ILE A 124 1.42 14.46 16.13
N ASP A 125 0.33 14.19 15.43
CA ASP A 125 -0.83 15.05 15.36
C ASP A 125 -2.06 14.19 15.68
N ALA A 126 -2.85 14.60 16.66
CA ALA A 126 -4.02 13.87 17.14
C ALA A 126 -5.22 14.80 17.07
N ALA A 127 -6.24 14.39 16.34
CA ALA A 127 -7.53 15.07 16.20
C ALA A 127 -8.65 14.18 16.74
#